data_AF-X6LH09-F1
#
_entry.id   AF-X6LH09-F1
#
_cell.length_a   1.000
_cell.length_b   1.000
_cell.length_c   1.000
_cell.angle_alpha   90.00
_cell.angle_beta   90.00
_cell.angle_gamma   90.00
#
_symmetry.space_group_name_H-M   'P 1'
#
loop_
_entity.id
_entity.type
_entity.pdbx_description
1 polymer ?
#
loop_
_entity_poly.entity_id
_entity_poly.type
_entity_poly.pdbx_seq_one_letter_code
_entity_poly.pdbx_strand_id
1 'polypeptide(L)'
;MDRQKTDFEKTGRELENAKLELERIRMELEKTKHESTEANTELEKLKNELQKITLQFETSKHAEQWPEDTKAELKTTKTELERARIEMSKVRANLEKVNNESAKADIESKNDKNELKKVTTELEIASTKTKHTEKELGDAKKELGDAKEELKEVKDNLKK
;
A
#
# COMPACT_ATOMS: atom_id res chain seq x y z
N MET A 1 8.71 -24.03 19.08
CA MET A 1 7.41 -23.34 19.14
C MET A 1 7.61 -21.82 19.22
N ASP A 2 8.47 -21.32 20.11
CA ASP A 2 8.72 -19.87 20.26
C ASP A 2 9.18 -19.17 18.98
N ARG A 3 10.13 -19.74 18.24
CA ARG A 3 10.64 -19.12 17.00
C ARG A 3 9.57 -18.97 15.90
N GLN A 4 8.71 -19.97 15.73
CA GLN A 4 7.63 -19.91 14.73
C GLN A 4 6.53 -18.93 15.13
N LYS A 5 6.25 -18.82 16.43
CA LYS A 5 5.30 -17.84 16.97
C LYS A 5 5.83 -16.42 16.77
N THR A 6 7.12 -16.18 17.03
CA THR A 6 7.75 -14.87 16.80
C THR A 6 7.77 -14.51 15.32
N ASP A 7 8.02 -15.49 14.43
CA ASP A 7 8.00 -15.26 12.98
C ASP A 7 6.59 -14.90 12.49
N PHE A 8 5.54 -15.60 12.96
CA PHE A 8 4.14 -15.25 12.66
C PHE A 8 3.76 -13.84 13.14
N GLU A 9 4.12 -13.48 14.37
CA GLU A 9 3.87 -12.15 14.93
C GLU A 9 4.59 -11.05 14.14
N LYS A 10 5.82 -11.33 13.68
CA LYS A 10 6.60 -10.41 12.85
C LYS A 10 5.94 -10.19 11.48
N THR A 11 5.61 -11.26 10.75
CA THR A 11 4.96 -11.16 9.44
C THR A 11 3.58 -10.50 9.53
N GLY A 12 2.83 -10.75 10.62
CA GLY A 12 1.57 -10.07 10.88
C GLY A 12 1.73 -8.56 11.06
N ARG A 13 2.80 -8.13 11.73
CA ARG A 13 3.12 -6.70 11.91
C ARG A 13 3.57 -6.05 10.60
N GLU A 14 4.37 -6.75 9.80
CA GLU A 14 4.79 -6.28 8.47
C GLU A 14 3.57 -6.07 7.56
N LEU A 15 2.65 -7.04 7.52
CA LEU A 15 1.40 -6.91 6.77
C LEU A 15 0.55 -5.71 7.23
N GLU A 16 0.48 -5.45 8.53
CA GLU A 16 -0.28 -4.31 9.04
C GLU A 16 0.38 -2.97 8.68
N ASN A 17 1.70 -2.88 8.76
CA ASN A 17 2.44 -1.70 8.29
C ASN A 17 2.23 -1.47 6.78
N ALA A 18 2.26 -2.52 5.95
CA ALA A 18 2.01 -2.42 4.51
C ALA A 18 0.60 -1.90 4.20
N LYS A 19 -0.42 -2.30 4.98
CA LYS A 19 -1.78 -1.76 4.82
C LYS A 19 -1.87 -0.28 5.19
N LEU A 20 -1.24 0.14 6.29
CA LEU A 20 -1.23 1.54 6.70
C LEU A 20 -0.55 2.41 5.64
N GLU A 21 0.54 1.93 5.08
CA GLU A 21 1.25 2.62 4.00
C GLU A 21 0.40 2.71 2.72
N LEU A 22 -0.30 1.63 2.35
CA LEU A 22 -1.26 1.65 1.26
C LEU A 22 -2.36 2.70 1.46
N GLU A 23 -2.89 2.81 2.67
CA GLU A 23 -3.93 3.80 2.97
C GLU A 23 -3.38 5.23 2.89
N ARG A 24 -2.15 5.46 3.37
CA ARG A 24 -1.44 6.73 3.22
C ARG A 24 -1.30 7.12 1.75
N ILE A 25 -0.83 6.20 0.91
CA ILE A 25 -0.64 6.43 -0.53
C ILE A 25 -1.98 6.70 -1.23
N ARG A 26 -3.06 6.01 -0.84
CA ARG A 26 -4.41 6.27 -1.38
C ARG A 26 -4.90 7.68 -1.06
N MET A 27 -4.69 8.16 0.16
CA MET A 27 -5.02 9.54 0.51
C MET A 27 -4.23 10.55 -0.32
N GLU A 28 -2.93 10.31 -0.54
CA GLU A 28 -2.09 11.16 -1.40
C GLU A 28 -2.55 11.14 -2.87
N LEU A 29 -2.99 9.97 -3.36
CA LEU A 29 -3.55 9.83 -4.70
C LEU A 29 -4.82 10.67 -4.89
N GLU A 30 -5.75 10.58 -3.95
CA GLU A 30 -6.99 11.37 -3.99
C GLU A 30 -6.71 12.87 -3.91
N LYS A 31 -5.77 13.29 -3.05
CA LYS A 31 -5.31 14.68 -3.00
C LYS A 31 -4.75 15.14 -4.36
N THR A 32 -3.87 14.35 -4.97
CA THR A 32 -3.24 14.70 -6.26
C THR A 32 -4.27 14.75 -7.40
N LYS A 33 -5.28 13.87 -7.38
CA LYS A 33 -6.41 13.94 -8.33
C LYS A 33 -7.19 15.23 -8.18
N HIS A 34 -7.46 15.65 -6.94
CA HIS A 34 -8.14 16.91 -6.67
C HIS A 34 -7.35 18.11 -7.21
N GLU A 35 -6.05 18.18 -6.90
CA GLU A 35 -5.14 19.22 -7.42
C GLU A 35 -5.13 19.23 -8.96
N SER A 36 -5.21 18.07 -9.61
CA SER A 36 -5.31 17.95 -11.08
C SER A 36 -6.61 18.51 -11.65
N THR A 37 -7.74 18.29 -10.95
CA THR A 37 -9.04 18.88 -11.33
C THR A 37 -9.03 20.40 -11.19
N GLU A 38 -8.43 20.93 -10.12
CA GLU A 38 -8.30 22.37 -9.91
C GLU A 38 -7.43 23.02 -10.99
N ALA A 39 -6.25 22.45 -11.28
CA ALA A 39 -5.36 22.94 -12.33
C ALA A 39 -6.01 22.95 -13.72
N ASN A 40 -6.77 21.91 -14.07
CA ASN A 40 -7.56 21.88 -15.31
C ASN A 40 -8.62 22.99 -15.35
N THR A 41 -9.28 23.25 -14.22
CA THR A 41 -10.31 24.28 -14.13
C THR A 41 -9.71 25.67 -14.32
N GLU A 42 -8.54 25.93 -13.74
CA GLU A 42 -7.80 27.18 -13.92
C GLU A 42 -7.34 27.36 -15.38
N LEU A 43 -6.84 26.31 -16.02
CA LEU A 43 -6.47 26.33 -17.44
C LEU A 43 -7.63 26.71 -18.36
N GLU A 44 -8.81 26.12 -18.17
CA GLU A 44 -9.98 26.45 -18.98
C GLU A 44 -10.47 27.89 -18.74
N LYS A 45 -10.37 28.40 -17.50
CA LYS A 45 -10.66 29.83 -17.21
C LYS A 45 -9.71 30.76 -17.98
N LEU A 46 -8.40 30.54 -17.89
CA LEU A 46 -7.40 31.36 -18.59
C LEU A 46 -7.54 31.29 -20.11
N LYS A 47 -7.92 30.13 -20.65
CA LYS A 47 -8.20 29.95 -22.08
C LYS A 47 -9.41 30.76 -22.53
N ASN A 48 -10.49 30.77 -21.74
CA ASN A 48 -11.68 31.57 -22.02
C ASN A 48 -11.39 33.08 -21.94
N GLU A 49 -10.61 33.50 -20.94
CA GLU A 49 -10.16 34.89 -20.80
C GLU A 49 -9.31 35.33 -21.99
N LEU A 50 -8.35 34.48 -22.40
CA LEU A 50 -7.54 34.73 -23.59
C LEU A 50 -8.39 34.87 -24.85
N GLN A 51 -9.42 34.04 -25.04
CA GLN A 51 -10.37 34.17 -26.15
C GLN A 51 -11.12 35.50 -26.10
N LYS A 52 -11.62 35.90 -24.92
CA LYS A 52 -12.33 37.17 -24.74
C LYS A 52 -11.45 38.37 -25.07
N ILE A 53 -10.22 38.41 -24.56
CA ILE A 53 -9.26 39.49 -24.85
C ILE A 53 -8.90 39.51 -26.33
N THR A 54 -8.74 38.33 -26.95
CA THR A 54 -8.46 38.23 -28.39
C THR A 54 -9.62 38.81 -29.23
N LEU A 55 -10.87 38.50 -28.88
CA LEU A 55 -12.05 39.08 -29.55
C LEU A 55 -12.15 40.59 -29.35
N GLN A 56 -11.89 41.09 -28.14
CA GLN A 56 -11.86 42.53 -27.85
C GLN A 56 -10.77 43.24 -28.67
N PHE A 57 -9.62 42.60 -28.81
CA PHE A 57 -8.52 43.08 -29.62
C PHE A 57 -8.87 43.10 -31.12
N GLU A 58 -9.49 42.04 -31.65
CA GLU A 58 -9.95 41.98 -33.05
C GLU A 58 -11.03 43.02 -33.35
N THR A 59 -11.99 43.22 -32.45
CA THR A 59 -13.05 44.23 -32.61
C THR A 59 -12.51 45.66 -32.51
N SER A 60 -11.55 45.92 -31.62
CA SER A 60 -10.91 47.23 -31.47
C SER A 60 -9.93 47.56 -32.61
N LYS A 61 -9.40 46.55 -33.31
CA LYS A 61 -8.57 46.73 -34.50
C LYS A 61 -9.31 47.47 -35.63
N HIS A 62 -10.65 47.40 -35.65
CA HIS A 62 -11.50 48.13 -36.59
C HIS A 62 -11.77 49.59 -36.17
N ALA A 63 -11.37 50.01 -34.96
CA ALA A 63 -11.66 51.32 -34.38
C ALA A 63 -10.46 52.31 -34.40
N GLU A 64 -9.50 52.11 -35.30
CA GLU A 64 -8.30 52.97 -35.54
C GLU A 64 -7.29 53.16 -34.40
N GLN A 65 -7.58 52.75 -33.16
CA GLN A 65 -6.63 52.90 -32.05
C GLN A 65 -6.61 51.68 -31.14
N TRP A 66 -5.46 51.01 -31.07
CA TRP A 66 -5.24 49.88 -30.15
C TRP A 66 -4.96 50.44 -28.75
N PRO A 67 -5.75 50.09 -27.72
CA PRO A 67 -5.36 50.39 -26.36
C PRO A 67 -4.12 49.56 -26.01
N GLU A 68 -2.99 50.21 -25.70
CA GLU A 68 -1.78 49.52 -25.21
C GLU A 68 -2.09 48.60 -24.00
N ASP A 69 -3.12 48.96 -23.23
CA ASP A 69 -3.65 48.17 -22.11
C ASP A 69 -4.13 46.78 -22.56
N THR A 70 -4.89 46.67 -23.66
CA THR A 70 -5.38 45.36 -24.17
C THR A 70 -4.23 44.48 -24.66
N LYS A 71 -3.18 45.08 -25.22
CA LYS A 71 -1.98 44.35 -25.66
C LYS A 71 -1.16 43.87 -24.47
N ALA A 72 -1.05 44.68 -23.42
CA ALA A 72 -0.42 44.30 -22.16
C ALA A 72 -1.19 43.17 -21.49
N GLU A 73 -2.52 43.26 -21.41
CA GLU A 73 -3.40 42.22 -20.86
C GLU A 73 -3.25 40.90 -21.63
N LEU A 74 -3.30 40.94 -22.97
CA LEU A 74 -3.08 39.75 -23.81
C LEU A 74 -1.72 39.07 -23.54
N LYS A 75 -0.67 39.86 -23.33
CA LYS A 75 0.66 39.32 -23.00
C LYS A 75 0.67 38.66 -21.63
N THR A 76 0.06 39.31 -20.63
CA THR A 76 -0.07 38.78 -19.26
C THR A 76 -0.85 37.47 -19.25
N THR A 77 -2.04 37.41 -19.86
CA THR A 77 -2.86 36.19 -19.91
C THR A 77 -2.15 35.04 -20.63
N LYS A 78 -1.36 35.32 -21.68
CA LYS A 78 -0.53 34.29 -22.33
C LYS A 78 0.55 33.74 -21.40
N THR A 79 1.22 34.60 -20.63
CA THR A 79 2.22 34.18 -19.65
C THR A 79 1.60 33.36 -18.53
N GLU A 80 0.43 33.75 -18.03
CA GLU A 80 -0.31 33.00 -17.00
C GLU A 80 -0.78 31.64 -17.51
N LEU A 81 -1.31 31.57 -18.74
CA LEU A 81 -1.71 30.31 -19.37
C LEU A 81 -0.52 29.34 -19.50
N GLU A 82 0.66 29.84 -19.87
CA GLU A 82 1.86 29.00 -19.96
C GLU A 82 2.30 28.52 -18.58
N ARG A 83 2.25 29.37 -17.55
CA ARG A 83 2.53 28.97 -16.17
C ARG A 83 1.58 27.87 -15.70
N ALA A 84 0.28 28.03 -15.95
CA ALA A 84 -0.73 27.04 -15.60
C ALA A 84 -0.48 25.70 -16.32
N ARG A 85 -0.02 25.71 -17.59
CA ARG A 85 0.35 24.49 -18.32
C ARG A 85 1.54 23.76 -17.69
N ILE A 86 2.54 24.52 -17.24
CA ILE A 86 3.70 23.96 -16.54
C ILE A 86 3.27 23.31 -15.22
N GLU A 87 2.43 23.98 -14.42
CA GLU A 87 1.91 23.42 -13.17
C GLU A 87 1.05 22.17 -13.41
N MET A 88 0.18 22.20 -14.41
CA MET A 88 -0.59 21.03 -14.85
C MET A 88 0.31 19.83 -15.21
N SER A 89 1.44 20.09 -15.88
CA SER A 89 2.42 19.05 -16.21
C SER A 89 3.07 18.45 -14.96
N LYS A 90 3.43 19.28 -13.97
CA LYS A 90 3.98 18.82 -12.68
C LYS A 90 2.96 17.97 -11.92
N VAL A 91 1.71 18.40 -11.85
CA VAL A 91 0.64 17.64 -11.17
C VAL A 91 0.44 16.27 -11.83
N ARG A 92 0.46 16.19 -13.18
CA ARG A 92 0.38 14.91 -13.89
C ARG A 92 1.56 13.99 -13.58
N ALA A 93 2.79 14.52 -13.55
CA ALA A 93 3.97 13.74 -13.19
C ALA A 93 3.89 13.21 -11.74
N ASN A 94 3.41 14.03 -10.80
CA ASN A 94 3.17 13.59 -9.43
C ASN A 94 2.10 12.49 -9.36
N LEU A 95 1.00 12.63 -10.11
CA LEU A 95 -0.06 11.62 -10.16
C LEU A 95 0.46 10.27 -10.67
N GLU A 96 1.29 10.29 -11.71
CA GLU A 96 1.95 9.08 -12.22
C GLU A 96 2.86 8.45 -11.17
N LYS A 97 3.65 9.25 -10.47
CA LYS A 97 4.52 8.78 -9.39
C LYS A 97 3.72 8.11 -8.27
N VAL A 98 2.67 8.75 -7.76
CA VAL A 98 1.84 8.21 -6.67
C VAL A 98 1.10 6.93 -7.12
N ASN A 99 0.63 6.87 -8.36
CA ASN A 99 0.04 5.64 -8.91
C ASN A 99 1.05 4.48 -8.93
N ASN A 100 2.28 4.74 -9.36
CA ASN A 100 3.34 3.73 -9.38
C ASN A 100 3.71 3.26 -7.96
N GLU A 101 3.75 4.17 -7.00
CA GLU A 101 3.97 3.85 -5.58
C GLU A 101 2.82 3.01 -5.02
N SER A 102 1.57 3.35 -5.34
CA SER A 102 0.39 2.56 -4.95
C SER A 102 0.46 1.13 -5.51
N ALA A 103 0.83 0.98 -6.79
CA ALA A 103 0.94 -0.33 -7.42
C ALA A 103 2.03 -1.20 -6.76
N LYS A 104 3.16 -0.60 -6.37
CA LYS A 104 4.22 -1.30 -5.63
C LYS A 104 3.75 -1.75 -4.25
N ALA A 105 3.12 -0.85 -3.49
CA ALA A 105 2.60 -1.16 -2.16
C ALA A 105 1.52 -2.26 -2.21
N ASP A 106 0.70 -2.29 -3.27
CA ASP A 106 -0.30 -3.36 -3.46
C ASP A 106 0.35 -4.73 -3.73
N ILE A 107 1.46 -4.75 -4.46
CA ILE A 107 2.24 -5.98 -4.69
C ILE A 107 2.90 -6.45 -3.39
N GLU A 108 3.51 -5.54 -2.63
CA GLU A 108 4.14 -5.84 -1.34
C GLU A 108 3.12 -6.41 -0.34
N SER A 109 1.96 -5.77 -0.18
CA SER A 109 0.88 -6.27 0.68
C SER A 109 0.39 -7.67 0.29
N LYS A 110 0.31 -7.98 -1.02
CA LYS A 110 -0.02 -9.33 -1.51
C LYS A 110 1.05 -10.35 -1.16
N ASN A 111 2.32 -9.97 -1.26
CA ASN A 111 3.44 -10.85 -0.88
C ASN A 111 3.42 -11.13 0.62
N ASP A 112 3.28 -10.11 1.46
CA ASP A 112 3.19 -10.25 2.92
C ASP A 112 2.03 -11.16 3.32
N LYS A 113 0.87 -11.02 2.66
CA LYS A 113 -0.28 -11.89 2.88
C LYS A 113 0.01 -13.35 2.52
N ASN A 114 0.77 -13.59 1.47
CA ASN A 114 1.14 -14.95 1.06
C ASN A 114 2.16 -15.56 2.03
N GLU A 115 3.16 -14.80 2.47
CA GLU A 115 4.12 -15.23 3.50
C GLU A 115 3.41 -15.52 4.82
N LEU A 116 2.46 -14.68 5.25
CA LEU A 116 1.68 -14.92 6.45
C LEU A 116 0.90 -16.24 6.38
N LYS A 117 0.28 -16.54 5.24
CA LYS A 117 -0.40 -17.82 5.02
C LYS A 117 0.56 -19.01 5.12
N LYS A 118 1.76 -18.88 4.53
CA LYS A 118 2.77 -19.94 4.58
C LYS A 118 3.22 -20.21 6.02
N VAL A 119 3.57 -19.17 6.77
CA VAL A 119 3.97 -19.29 8.18
C VAL A 119 2.83 -19.88 9.03
N THR A 120 1.57 -19.51 8.75
CA THR A 120 0.39 -20.08 9.42
C THR A 120 0.30 -21.59 9.20
N THR A 121 0.40 -22.04 7.94
CA THR A 121 0.38 -23.47 7.61
C THR A 121 1.54 -24.23 8.26
N GLU A 122 2.75 -23.66 8.27
CA GLU A 122 3.91 -24.27 8.93
C GLU A 122 3.72 -24.40 10.44
N LEU A 123 3.08 -23.42 11.08
CA LEU A 123 2.74 -23.46 12.51
C LEU A 123 1.69 -24.54 12.82
N GLU A 124 0.68 -24.70 11.98
CA GLU A 124 -0.33 -25.77 12.10
C GLU A 124 0.32 -27.16 11.97
N ILE A 125 1.21 -27.35 10.99
CA ILE A 125 1.98 -28.59 10.81
C ILE A 125 2.86 -28.87 12.03
N ALA A 126 3.53 -27.85 12.57
CA ALA A 126 4.35 -28.02 13.76
C ALA A 126 3.51 -28.39 14.99
N SER A 127 2.35 -27.74 15.18
CA SER A 127 1.42 -28.02 16.28
C SER A 127 0.90 -29.46 16.23
N THR A 128 0.48 -29.92 15.05
CA THR A 128 0.01 -31.30 14.86
C THR A 128 1.12 -32.33 15.14
N LYS A 129 2.35 -32.08 14.68
CA LYS A 129 3.51 -32.92 15.01
C LYS A 129 3.78 -32.95 16.52
N THR A 130 3.74 -31.81 17.21
CA THR A 130 3.93 -31.77 18.67
C THR A 130 2.88 -32.62 19.39
N LYS A 131 1.60 -32.46 19.05
CA LYS A 131 0.52 -33.28 19.64
C LYS A 131 0.72 -34.77 19.40
N HIS A 132 1.19 -35.15 18.22
CA HIS A 132 1.51 -36.54 17.90
C HIS A 132 2.64 -37.07 18.78
N THR A 133 3.75 -36.34 18.88
CA THR A 133 4.89 -36.73 19.72
C THR A 133 4.55 -36.77 21.21
N GLU A 134 3.66 -35.90 21.68
CA GLU A 134 3.16 -35.91 23.07
C GLU A 134 2.35 -37.18 23.36
N LYS A 135 1.53 -37.62 22.40
CA LYS A 135 0.78 -38.87 22.49
C LYS A 135 1.72 -40.08 22.54
N GLU A 136 2.66 -40.18 21.59
CA GLU A 136 3.65 -41.27 21.56
C GLU A 136 4.48 -41.34 22.85
N LEU A 137 4.87 -40.18 23.40
CA LEU A 137 5.56 -40.10 24.67
C LEU A 137 4.69 -40.59 25.84
N GLY A 138 3.39 -40.29 25.81
CA GLY A 138 2.41 -40.78 26.78
C GLY A 138 2.28 -42.30 26.74
N ASP A 139 2.15 -42.86 25.53
CA ASP A 139 2.05 -44.31 25.29
C ASP A 139 3.32 -45.03 25.77
N ALA A 140 4.51 -44.54 25.40
CA ALA A 140 5.79 -45.10 25.84
C ALA A 140 6.00 -45.03 27.37
N LYS A 141 5.52 -43.96 28.03
CA LYS A 141 5.56 -43.85 29.49
C LYS A 141 4.68 -44.88 30.17
N LYS A 142 3.53 -45.20 29.58
CA LYS A 142 2.62 -46.22 30.08
C LYS A 142 3.25 -47.61 29.96
N GLU A 143 3.77 -47.96 28.78
CA GLU A 143 4.47 -49.23 28.55
C GLU A 143 5.67 -49.42 29.49
N LEU A 144 6.43 -48.36 29.74
CA LEU A 144 7.53 -48.39 30.73
C LEU A 144 7.03 -48.63 32.16
N GLY A 145 5.84 -48.13 32.50
CA GLY A 145 5.18 -48.38 33.78
C GLY A 145 4.81 -49.85 33.93
N ASP A 146 4.10 -50.39 32.94
CA ASP A 146 3.66 -51.78 32.89
C ASP A 146 4.87 -52.74 32.98
N ALA A 147 5.92 -52.51 32.20
CA ALA A 147 7.15 -53.32 32.24
C ALA A 147 7.90 -53.27 33.59
N LYS A 148 7.85 -52.14 34.30
CA LYS A 148 8.44 -52.02 35.65
C LYS A 148 7.64 -52.82 36.68
N GLU A 149 6.32 -52.87 36.54
CA GLU A 149 5.45 -53.64 37.42
C GLU A 149 5.66 -55.15 37.22
N GLU A 150 5.70 -55.62 35.97
CA GLU A 150 6.03 -57.00 35.63
C GLU A 150 7.41 -57.41 36.18
N LEU A 151 8.44 -56.56 36.03
CA LEU A 151 9.77 -56.83 36.57
C LEU A 151 9.77 -56.98 38.10
N LYS A 152 8.94 -56.20 38.80
CA LYS A 152 8.79 -56.28 40.25
C LYS A 152 8.16 -57.61 40.65
N GLU A 153 7.09 -58.03 39.98
CA GLU A 153 6.45 -59.33 40.23
C GLU A 153 7.41 -60.50 40.01
N VAL A 154 8.18 -60.49 38.92
CA VAL A 154 9.20 -61.53 38.64
C VAL A 154 10.25 -61.57 39.76
N LYS A 155 10.73 -60.41 40.23
CA LYS A 155 11.69 -60.33 41.34
C LYS A 155 11.13 -60.86 42.65
N ASP A 156 9.87 -60.59 42.95
CA ASP A 156 9.23 -61.04 44.19
C ASP A 156 8.97 -62.56 44.16
N ASN A 157 8.68 -63.12 42.98
CA ASN A 157 8.54 -64.57 42.79
C ASN A 157 9.87 -65.33 42.92
N LEU A 158 10.99 -64.75 42.47
CA LEU A 158 12.34 -65.35 42.61
C LEU A 158 12.86 -65.39 44.05
N LYS A 159 12.25 -64.63 44.98
CA LYS A 159 12.66 -64.56 46.39
C LYS A 159 11.86 -65.48 47.31
N LYS A 160 10.81 -66.14 46.80
CA LYS A 160 10.00 -67.13 47.52
C LYS A 160 10.57 -68.53 47.31
#